data_AF-A0AAV5ALH7-F1
#
_entry.id   AF-A0AAV5ALH7-F1
#
_cell.length_a   1.000
_cell.length_b   1.000
_cell.length_c   1.000
_cell.angle_alpha   90.00
_cell.angle_beta   90.00
_cell.angle_gamma   90.00
#
_symmetry.space_group_name_H-M   'P 1'
#
loop_
_entity.id
_entity.type
_entity.pdbx_description
1 polymer ?
#
loop_
_entity_poly.entity_id
_entity_poly.type
_entity_poly.pdbx_seq_one_letter_code
_entity_poly.pdbx_strand_id
1 'polypeptide(L)'
;MISALLGILSVCSIVSARLATEAAKRCIGTISSLDDVSDAVSCTTVNIDSFTVPADGDVAFGNMTWAGPLFEISVYLFIQFSVNGNGYIFDGGGPFYWDGLGSNGGLEKPRPMMKIKISGIFENTKVVNSPAQTFSVSNPGPLTITGITIDNSQGDFPNNQSNGLPAGHNTDGFDCSTTDLVIENSSIQNQDDCLAINKGSNIVFQNNTCSGGHGISVGSISSNVTVAGIIIADNTQALRIKMDVTSTNSTVTNITYSGNVGTNLTEFGILIDQSYPNTLATPGTGVILSDVNFIGATNTLSVEPSATPIAINCGQGACIGKGQLEHGTGPL
;
A
#
# COMPACT_ATOMS: atom_id res chain seq x y z
N MET A 1 -9.22 6.65 -43.38
CA MET A 1 -10.66 6.42 -43.58
C MET A 1 -10.95 5.08 -42.92
N ILE A 2 -11.50 4.97 -41.70
CA ILE A 2 -12.79 5.42 -41.15
C ILE A 2 -12.59 5.55 -39.62
N SER A 3 -12.62 6.75 -39.04
CA SER A 3 -13.73 7.36 -38.28
C SER A 3 -14.13 6.59 -37.00
N ALA A 4 -13.67 7.06 -35.83
CA ALA A 4 -14.23 6.73 -34.52
C ALA A 4 -14.72 8.04 -33.89
N LEU A 5 -16.02 8.11 -33.61
CA LEU A 5 -16.70 9.31 -33.11
C LEU A 5 -17.58 8.95 -31.91
N LEU A 6 -17.33 9.70 -30.82
CA LEU A 6 -18.18 10.12 -29.71
C LEU A 6 -18.61 9.14 -28.61
N GLY A 7 -18.24 9.51 -27.37
CA GLY A 7 -19.07 9.28 -26.19
C GLY A 7 -18.34 9.26 -24.84
N ILE A 8 -18.11 10.45 -24.25
CA ILE A 8 -17.99 10.70 -22.79
C ILE A 8 -16.69 10.23 -22.09
N LEU A 9 -15.76 11.16 -21.83
CA LEU A 9 -15.40 11.63 -20.47
C LEU A 9 -14.32 12.72 -20.62
N SER A 10 -14.67 13.95 -20.22
CA SER A 10 -13.72 15.05 -20.07
C SER A 10 -12.91 14.83 -18.80
N VAL A 11 -11.65 15.29 -18.82
CA VAL A 11 -10.72 15.39 -17.68
C VAL A 11 -10.01 14.09 -17.27
N CYS A 12 -9.17 13.57 -18.15
CA CYS A 12 -7.84 13.08 -17.75
C CYS A 12 -6.89 13.16 -18.93
N SER A 13 -6.71 14.37 -19.45
CA SER A 13 -5.50 14.66 -20.23
C SER A 13 -4.39 14.86 -19.23
N ILE A 14 -3.66 13.77 -18.98
CA ILE A 14 -2.29 13.83 -18.49
C ILE A 14 -1.63 14.97 -19.25
N VAL A 15 -1.13 15.95 -18.49
CA VAL A 15 -0.20 16.95 -18.96
C VAL A 15 1.06 16.20 -19.42
N SER A 16 1.00 15.60 -20.60
CA SER A 16 2.07 15.84 -21.56
C SER A 16 1.99 17.34 -21.82
N ALA A 17 2.70 18.12 -21.01
CA ALA A 17 3.13 19.42 -21.43
C ALA A 17 3.93 19.17 -22.72
N ARG A 18 3.24 19.22 -23.86
CA ARG A 18 3.88 19.66 -25.08
C ARG A 18 4.43 21.02 -24.69
N LEU A 19 5.74 21.07 -24.47
CA LEU A 19 6.49 22.30 -24.38
C LEU A 19 6.16 23.08 -25.66
N ALA A 20 5.12 23.91 -25.59
CA ALA A 20 5.07 25.08 -26.42
C ALA A 20 6.32 25.85 -25.99
N THR A 21 7.27 25.91 -26.91
CA THR A 21 8.54 26.62 -26.80
C THR A 21 8.29 28.12 -26.75
N GLU A 22 7.55 28.60 -25.75
CA GLU A 22 7.65 29.98 -25.32
C GLU A 22 8.77 30.06 -24.29
N ALA A 23 9.68 31.01 -24.49
CA ALA A 23 10.78 31.23 -23.54
C ALA A 23 10.18 31.55 -22.16
N ALA A 24 10.55 30.78 -21.13
CA ALA A 24 10.15 31.04 -19.76
C ALA A 24 10.43 32.50 -19.40
N LYS A 25 9.41 33.21 -18.91
CA LYS A 25 9.51 34.60 -18.46
C LYS A 25 10.18 34.62 -17.09
N ARG A 26 11.08 35.58 -16.87
CA ARG A 26 11.71 35.77 -15.56
C ARG A 26 10.70 36.32 -14.55
N CYS A 27 9.90 35.42 -13.97
CA CYS A 27 8.87 35.68 -12.98
C CYS A 27 8.79 34.53 -11.96
N ILE A 28 8.03 34.77 -10.89
CA ILE A 28 7.62 33.75 -9.91
C ILE A 28 6.12 33.53 -10.13
N GLY A 29 5.73 32.38 -10.65
CA GLY A 29 4.34 31.93 -10.71
C GLY A 29 3.98 31.18 -9.44
N THR A 30 2.74 31.26 -8.99
CA THR A 30 2.26 30.46 -7.85
C THR A 30 1.05 29.66 -8.32
N ILE A 31 1.07 28.35 -8.10
CA ILE A 31 -0.06 27.46 -8.37
C ILE A 31 -0.76 27.21 -7.04
N SER A 32 -1.95 27.78 -6.87
CA SER A 32 -2.82 27.59 -5.71
C SER A 32 -4.18 26.97 -6.12
N SER A 33 -4.33 26.60 -7.39
CA SER A 33 -5.48 25.94 -8.02
C SER A 33 -5.11 25.41 -9.42
N LEU A 34 -5.96 24.58 -10.05
CA LEU A 34 -5.74 24.11 -11.43
C LEU A 34 -5.75 25.27 -12.45
N ASP A 35 -6.49 26.34 -12.17
CA ASP A 35 -6.59 27.51 -13.05
C ASP A 35 -5.26 28.28 -13.12
N ASP A 36 -4.43 28.19 -12.08
CA ASP A 36 -3.14 28.88 -12.01
C ASP A 36 -2.05 28.21 -12.87
N VAL A 37 -2.28 26.97 -13.30
CA VAL A 37 -1.26 26.15 -13.98
C VAL A 37 -0.84 26.79 -15.29
N SER A 38 -1.78 27.24 -16.13
CA SER A 38 -1.45 27.84 -17.43
C SER A 38 -0.60 29.11 -17.32
N ASP A 39 -0.77 29.84 -16.23
CA ASP A 39 -0.11 31.12 -16.01
C ASP A 39 1.25 30.92 -15.34
N ALA A 40 1.31 30.03 -14.34
CA ALA A 40 2.52 29.76 -13.58
C ALA A 40 3.59 29.02 -14.40
N VAL A 41 3.20 28.09 -15.30
CA VAL A 41 4.17 27.33 -16.13
C VAL A 41 4.97 28.21 -17.08
N SER A 42 4.52 29.45 -17.31
CA SER A 42 5.26 30.43 -18.11
C SER A 42 6.41 31.11 -17.35
N CYS A 43 6.53 30.89 -16.03
CA CYS A 43 7.54 31.52 -15.17
C CYS A 43 8.80 30.67 -14.96
N THR A 44 9.95 31.35 -14.79
CA THR A 44 11.25 30.72 -14.46
C THR A 44 11.32 30.11 -13.06
N THR A 45 10.41 30.51 -12.18
CA THR A 45 10.26 29.96 -10.83
C THR A 45 8.78 29.74 -10.59
N VAL A 46 8.41 28.54 -10.14
CA VAL A 46 7.02 28.19 -9.85
C VAL A 46 6.95 27.73 -8.39
N ASN A 47 6.21 28.48 -7.58
CA ASN A 47 5.77 28.06 -6.27
C ASN A 47 4.49 27.25 -6.44
N ILE A 48 4.35 26.17 -5.70
CA ILE A 48 3.10 25.40 -5.66
C ILE A 48 2.64 25.48 -4.22
N ASP A 49 1.53 26.17 -4.00
CA ASP A 49 0.85 26.17 -2.71
C ASP A 49 0.05 24.89 -2.57
N SER A 50 -0.37 24.56 -1.34
CA SER A 50 -1.31 23.47 -1.15
C SER A 50 -2.64 23.82 -1.80
N PHE A 51 -2.99 23.12 -2.87
CA PHE A 51 -4.29 23.23 -3.51
C PHE A 51 -4.90 21.84 -3.71
N THR A 52 -6.22 21.77 -3.57
CA THR A 52 -6.96 20.53 -3.81
C THR A 52 -7.08 20.31 -5.31
N VAL A 53 -6.68 19.13 -5.79
CA VAL A 53 -7.14 18.61 -7.09
C VAL A 53 -8.41 17.83 -6.80
N PRO A 54 -9.62 18.41 -6.95
CA PRO A 54 -10.83 17.64 -6.76
C PRO A 54 -10.92 16.59 -7.89
N ALA A 55 -11.26 15.36 -7.52
CA ALA A 55 -12.01 14.55 -8.45
C ALA A 55 -13.41 15.19 -8.55
N ASP A 56 -13.87 15.48 -9.77
CA ASP A 56 -15.21 16.04 -10.05
C ASP A 56 -16.19 14.96 -10.56
N GLY A 57 -15.81 13.69 -10.38
CA GLY A 57 -16.57 12.52 -10.83
C GLY A 57 -15.75 11.23 -10.71
N ASP A 58 -16.44 10.12 -10.93
CA ASP A 58 -15.81 8.80 -10.96
C ASP A 58 -14.86 8.66 -12.17
N VAL A 59 -13.73 7.99 -11.94
CA VAL A 59 -12.71 7.66 -12.94
C VAL A 59 -12.74 6.17 -13.19
N ALA A 60 -13.02 5.76 -14.42
CA ALA A 60 -12.91 4.37 -14.85
C ALA A 60 -11.73 4.22 -15.83
N PHE A 61 -10.85 3.25 -15.57
CA PHE A 61 -9.73 2.96 -16.47
C PHE A 61 -10.17 1.99 -17.57
N GLY A 62 -9.81 2.28 -18.81
CA GLY A 62 -10.03 1.36 -19.92
C GLY A 62 -9.16 0.11 -19.83
N ASN A 63 -9.67 -1.02 -20.31
CA ASN A 63 -8.96 -2.30 -20.24
C ASN A 63 -7.81 -2.38 -21.24
N MET A 64 -6.57 -2.40 -20.74
CA MET A 64 -5.35 -2.65 -21.51
C MET A 64 -4.31 -3.35 -20.64
N THR A 65 -3.52 -4.25 -21.21
CA THR A 65 -2.46 -4.97 -20.50
C THR A 65 -1.12 -4.26 -20.65
N TRP A 66 -0.49 -3.97 -19.51
CA TRP A 66 0.85 -3.39 -19.38
C TRP A 66 1.26 -3.48 -17.90
N ALA A 67 2.52 -3.17 -17.59
CA ALA A 67 3.03 -3.31 -16.23
C ALA A 67 2.38 -2.34 -15.21
N GLY A 68 1.82 -1.20 -15.66
CA GLY A 68 1.32 -0.14 -14.79
C GLY A 68 2.37 0.96 -14.52
N PRO A 69 2.04 1.95 -13.67
CA PRO A 69 0.82 2.07 -12.86
C PRO A 69 -0.39 2.63 -13.63
N LEU A 70 -1.64 2.41 -13.18
CA LEU A 70 -2.81 3.04 -13.82
C LEU A 70 -2.87 4.55 -13.58
N PHE A 71 -2.48 4.98 -12.38
CA PHE A 71 -2.44 6.37 -11.95
C PHE A 71 -1.12 6.65 -11.21
N GLU A 72 -0.45 7.76 -11.54
CA GLU A 72 0.73 8.23 -10.80
C GLU A 72 0.58 9.72 -10.46
N ILE A 73 0.87 10.04 -9.21
CA ILE A 73 1.07 11.42 -8.75
C ILE A 73 2.45 11.54 -8.10
N SER A 74 3.26 12.49 -8.58
CA SER A 74 4.64 12.68 -8.14
C SER A 74 4.98 14.16 -8.02
N VAL A 75 5.48 14.57 -6.84
CA VAL A 75 5.99 15.91 -6.56
C VAL A 75 7.42 15.78 -6.05
N TYR A 76 8.37 16.45 -6.70
CA TYR A 76 9.81 16.24 -6.47
C TYR A 76 10.42 17.11 -5.36
N LEU A 77 9.69 18.11 -4.88
CA LEU A 77 10.12 18.99 -3.79
C LEU A 77 9.40 18.59 -2.50
N PHE A 78 10.00 18.89 -1.33
CA PHE A 78 9.40 18.73 0.00
C PHE A 78 8.22 19.71 0.24
N ILE A 79 7.43 19.96 -0.80
CA ILE A 79 6.22 20.77 -0.73
C ILE A 79 5.11 19.86 -0.23
N GLN A 80 4.39 20.32 0.79
CA GLN A 80 3.23 19.62 1.32
C GLN A 80 2.08 19.78 0.33
N PHE A 81 1.58 18.67 -0.20
CA PHE A 81 0.51 18.61 -1.18
C PHE A 81 -0.72 17.95 -0.58
N SER A 82 -1.92 18.45 -0.85
CA SER A 82 -3.17 17.89 -0.34
C SER A 82 -4.02 17.36 -1.48
N VAL A 83 -4.23 16.05 -1.54
CA VAL A 83 -5.15 15.40 -2.46
C VAL A 83 -6.40 14.99 -1.70
N ASN A 84 -7.58 15.38 -2.18
CA ASN A 84 -8.85 14.92 -1.63
C ASN A 84 -9.70 14.35 -2.77
N GLY A 85 -10.01 13.05 -2.68
CA GLY A 85 -10.80 12.33 -3.68
C GLY A 85 -12.30 12.61 -3.63
N ASN A 86 -12.79 13.39 -2.66
CA ASN A 86 -14.20 13.75 -2.43
C ASN A 86 -15.15 12.54 -2.34
N GLY A 87 -14.64 11.35 -2.05
CA GLY A 87 -15.39 10.08 -2.03
C GLY A 87 -15.70 9.50 -3.41
N TYR A 88 -15.21 10.10 -4.49
CA TYR A 88 -15.37 9.56 -5.85
C TYR A 88 -14.57 8.29 -6.06
N ILE A 89 -15.01 7.50 -7.04
CA ILE A 89 -14.51 6.16 -7.31
C ILE A 89 -13.44 6.21 -8.39
N PHE A 90 -12.33 5.50 -8.13
CA PHE A 90 -11.37 5.08 -9.14
C PHE A 90 -11.58 3.58 -9.38
N ASP A 91 -12.11 3.19 -10.54
CA ASP A 91 -12.36 1.79 -10.91
C ASP A 91 -11.26 1.26 -11.84
N GLY A 92 -10.46 0.34 -11.31
CA GLY A 92 -9.31 -0.25 -12.00
C GLY A 92 -9.66 -1.31 -13.04
N GLY A 93 -10.93 -1.72 -13.17
CA GLY A 93 -11.36 -2.72 -14.15
C GLY A 93 -10.91 -4.15 -13.84
N GLY A 94 -10.56 -4.45 -12.59
CA GLY A 94 -10.03 -5.73 -12.10
C GLY A 94 -10.68 -7.00 -12.66
N PRO A 95 -12.01 -7.14 -12.73
CA PRO A 95 -12.68 -8.32 -13.29
C PRO A 95 -12.25 -8.70 -14.71
N PHE A 96 -11.75 -7.76 -15.52
CA PHE A 96 -11.19 -8.06 -16.83
C PHE A 96 -9.87 -8.86 -16.72
N TYR A 97 -9.07 -8.59 -15.69
CA TYR A 97 -7.73 -9.12 -15.51
C TYR A 97 -7.67 -10.37 -14.63
N TRP A 98 -8.59 -10.48 -13.68
CA TRP A 98 -8.56 -11.48 -12.62
C TRP A 98 -8.73 -12.91 -13.14
N ASP A 99 -7.72 -13.72 -12.89
CA ASP A 99 -7.55 -15.11 -13.31
C ASP A 99 -7.13 -16.02 -12.15
N GLY A 100 -7.22 -15.54 -10.91
CA GLY A 100 -6.78 -16.24 -9.70
C GLY A 100 -5.26 -16.36 -9.54
N LEU A 101 -4.46 -15.83 -10.48
CA LEU A 101 -3.00 -15.91 -10.45
C LEU A 101 -2.33 -14.59 -10.06
N GLY A 102 -3.07 -13.48 -10.10
CA GLY A 102 -2.56 -12.18 -9.67
C GLY A 102 -1.30 -11.79 -10.44
N SER A 103 -0.26 -11.38 -9.72
CA SER A 103 1.04 -11.04 -10.27
C SER A 103 2.01 -12.23 -10.42
N ASN A 104 1.58 -13.44 -10.06
CA ASN A 104 2.39 -14.67 -10.16
C ASN A 104 2.36 -15.31 -11.55
N GLY A 105 1.45 -14.88 -12.43
CA GLY A 105 1.33 -15.38 -13.79
C GLY A 105 0.01 -14.99 -14.46
N GLY A 106 -0.29 -15.65 -15.59
CA GLY A 106 -1.52 -15.42 -16.34
C GLY A 106 -1.48 -14.14 -17.18
N LEU A 107 -2.59 -13.41 -17.22
CA LEU A 107 -2.68 -12.13 -17.94
C LEU A 107 -1.85 -11.06 -17.21
N GLU A 108 -1.06 -10.26 -17.94
CA GLU A 108 -0.35 -9.10 -17.39
C GLU A 108 -1.36 -8.08 -16.82
N LYS A 109 -1.15 -7.67 -15.55
CA LYS A 109 -2.07 -6.81 -14.79
C LYS A 109 -1.37 -5.48 -14.47
N PRO A 110 -1.94 -4.32 -14.84
CA PRO A 110 -1.36 -3.03 -14.49
C PRO A 110 -1.27 -2.84 -12.98
N ARG A 111 -0.05 -2.70 -12.45
CA ARG A 111 0.21 -2.62 -11.00
C ARG A 111 1.43 -1.74 -10.66
N PRO A 112 1.42 -1.00 -9.55
CA PRO A 112 0.26 -0.76 -8.68
C PRO A 112 -0.82 0.01 -9.45
N MET A 113 -2.07 0.00 -8.98
CA MET A 113 -3.10 0.87 -9.55
C MET A 113 -2.77 2.34 -9.29
N MET A 114 -2.42 2.69 -8.05
CA MET A 114 -2.15 4.04 -7.56
C MET A 114 -0.68 4.16 -7.13
N LYS A 115 0.12 4.97 -7.83
CA LYS A 115 1.51 5.29 -7.47
C LYS A 115 1.58 6.66 -6.80
N ILE A 116 1.88 6.69 -5.51
CA ILE A 116 1.86 7.90 -4.68
C ILE A 116 3.28 8.33 -4.30
N LYS A 117 3.69 9.50 -4.79
CA LYS A 117 5.04 10.08 -4.61
C LYS A 117 4.94 11.56 -4.24
N ILE A 118 4.13 11.87 -3.23
CA ILE A 118 3.91 13.22 -2.70
C ILE A 118 4.25 13.28 -1.22
N SER A 119 4.48 14.48 -0.69
CA SER A 119 4.40 14.74 0.76
C SER A 119 3.05 15.42 1.05
N GLY A 120 2.57 15.39 2.28
CA GLY A 120 1.36 16.10 2.70
C GLY A 120 0.24 15.15 3.07
N ILE A 121 -0.92 15.31 2.44
CA ILE A 121 -2.13 14.55 2.77
C ILE A 121 -2.73 13.95 1.49
N PHE A 122 -3.11 12.68 1.54
CA PHE A 122 -3.92 12.02 0.52
C PHE A 122 -5.16 11.44 1.19
N GLU A 123 -6.35 11.96 0.89
CA GLU A 123 -7.55 11.64 1.65
C GLU A 123 -8.81 11.36 0.83
N ASN A 124 -9.78 10.71 1.49
CA ASN A 124 -11.18 10.57 1.03
C ASN A 124 -11.30 10.03 -0.40
N THR A 125 -10.54 9.00 -0.74
CA THR A 125 -10.54 8.39 -2.08
C THR A 125 -11.08 6.97 -2.01
N LYS A 126 -12.01 6.63 -2.90
CA LYS A 126 -12.49 5.25 -3.07
C LYS A 126 -11.83 4.63 -4.30
N VAL A 127 -11.16 3.50 -4.11
CA VAL A 127 -10.55 2.70 -5.17
C VAL A 127 -11.27 1.35 -5.20
N VAL A 128 -11.71 0.93 -6.37
CA VAL A 128 -12.39 -0.36 -6.55
C VAL A 128 -11.73 -1.17 -7.64
N ASN A 129 -11.80 -2.49 -7.49
CA ASN A 129 -11.41 -3.45 -8.52
C ASN A 129 -10.00 -3.20 -9.08
N SER A 130 -8.99 -3.09 -8.22
CA SER A 130 -7.60 -2.99 -8.68
C SER A 130 -7.20 -4.27 -9.44
N PRO A 131 -6.50 -4.18 -10.59
CA PRO A 131 -6.08 -5.38 -11.33
C PRO A 131 -5.21 -6.34 -10.50
N ALA A 132 -4.32 -5.78 -9.68
CA ALA A 132 -3.54 -6.46 -8.65
C ALA A 132 -3.29 -5.45 -7.51
N GLN A 133 -2.04 -5.15 -7.15
CA GLN A 133 -1.69 -4.27 -6.02
C GLN A 133 -2.31 -2.88 -6.19
N THR A 134 -2.89 -2.35 -5.10
CA THR A 134 -3.68 -1.11 -5.13
C THR A 134 -2.78 0.11 -5.02
N PHE A 135 -2.19 0.38 -3.85
CA PHE A 135 -1.32 1.54 -3.64
C PHE A 135 0.14 1.14 -3.53
N SER A 136 1.02 1.87 -4.21
CA SER A 136 2.46 1.89 -3.92
C SER A 136 2.86 3.27 -3.43
N VAL A 137 3.41 3.33 -2.23
CA VAL A 137 3.73 4.57 -1.52
C VAL A 137 5.24 4.74 -1.39
N SER A 138 5.75 5.85 -1.94
CA SER A 138 7.16 6.25 -1.87
C SER A 138 7.26 7.78 -1.81
N ASN A 139 6.78 8.34 -0.70
CA ASN A 139 6.75 9.79 -0.43
C ASN A 139 8.18 10.36 -0.23
N PRO A 140 8.47 11.56 -0.78
CA PRO A 140 9.77 12.21 -0.60
C PRO A 140 9.93 12.91 0.76
N GLY A 141 8.83 13.17 1.48
CA GLY A 141 8.77 13.76 2.82
C GLY A 141 7.47 13.35 3.51
N PRO A 142 7.16 13.84 4.72
CA PRO A 142 6.06 13.32 5.53
C PRO A 142 4.72 13.24 4.78
N LEU A 143 4.03 12.11 4.87
CA LEU A 143 2.75 11.87 4.21
C LEU A 143 1.74 11.25 5.19
N THR A 144 0.52 11.79 5.20
CA THR A 144 -0.65 11.16 5.80
C THR A 144 -1.60 10.69 4.71
N ILE A 145 -1.99 9.43 4.75
CA ILE A 145 -3.04 8.85 3.92
C ILE A 145 -4.22 8.53 4.83
N THR A 146 -5.41 9.09 4.57
CA THR A 146 -6.54 8.95 5.51
C THR A 146 -7.90 8.84 4.83
N GLY A 147 -8.84 8.09 5.40
CA GLY A 147 -10.19 7.98 4.84
C GLY A 147 -10.24 7.29 3.48
N ILE A 148 -9.34 6.33 3.22
CA ILE A 148 -9.31 5.58 1.96
C ILE A 148 -10.26 4.39 2.04
N THR A 149 -10.99 4.14 0.95
CA THR A 149 -11.76 2.90 0.78
C THR A 149 -11.15 2.10 -0.37
N ILE A 150 -10.65 0.90 -0.09
CA ILE A 150 -10.26 -0.08 -1.11
C ILE A 150 -11.29 -1.19 -1.09
N ASP A 151 -12.00 -1.38 -2.20
CA ASP A 151 -13.03 -2.41 -2.35
C ASP A 151 -12.72 -3.27 -3.58
N ASN A 152 -12.04 -4.39 -3.30
CA ASN A 152 -11.77 -5.45 -4.26
C ASN A 152 -12.66 -6.67 -3.99
N SER A 153 -13.79 -6.53 -3.29
CA SER A 153 -14.66 -7.64 -2.85
C SER A 153 -15.14 -8.55 -3.99
N GLN A 154 -15.28 -8.03 -5.21
CA GLN A 154 -15.60 -8.85 -6.38
C GLN A 154 -14.53 -9.91 -6.67
N GLY A 155 -13.27 -9.66 -6.29
CA GLY A 155 -12.16 -10.59 -6.41
C GLY A 155 -12.29 -11.83 -5.52
N ASP A 156 -13.14 -11.80 -4.50
CA ASP A 156 -13.38 -12.95 -3.60
C ASP A 156 -14.10 -14.09 -4.34
N PHE A 157 -14.84 -13.77 -5.41
CA PHE A 157 -15.62 -14.75 -6.16
C PHE A 157 -14.80 -15.39 -7.29
N PRO A 158 -14.95 -16.72 -7.51
CA PRO A 158 -14.37 -17.37 -8.66
C PRO A 158 -15.01 -16.91 -9.97
N ASN A 159 -14.25 -16.98 -11.07
CA ASN A 159 -14.75 -16.77 -12.42
C ASN A 159 -14.29 -17.88 -13.37
N ASN A 160 -14.57 -17.75 -14.67
CA ASN A 160 -14.21 -18.74 -15.69
C ASN A 160 -12.71 -18.85 -15.97
N GLN A 161 -11.89 -17.94 -15.42
CA GLN A 161 -10.42 -17.91 -15.57
C GLN A 161 -9.69 -18.37 -14.30
N SER A 162 -10.35 -18.39 -13.13
CA SER A 162 -9.71 -18.63 -11.83
C SER A 162 -9.74 -20.07 -11.33
N ASN A 163 -10.20 -21.03 -12.15
CA ASN A 163 -10.25 -22.46 -11.79
C ASN A 163 -10.96 -22.77 -10.47
N GLY A 164 -11.98 -21.99 -10.11
CA GLY A 164 -12.75 -22.17 -8.87
C GLY A 164 -12.11 -21.53 -7.62
N LEU A 165 -10.95 -20.90 -7.75
CA LEU A 165 -10.34 -20.07 -6.71
C LEU A 165 -10.89 -18.63 -6.76
N PRO A 166 -10.77 -17.82 -5.70
CA PRO A 166 -10.99 -16.38 -5.79
C PRO A 166 -10.29 -15.79 -7.02
N ALA A 167 -10.98 -14.96 -7.79
CA ALA A 167 -10.44 -14.44 -9.03
C ALA A 167 -9.36 -13.36 -8.79
N GLY A 168 -9.54 -12.54 -7.75
CA GLY A 168 -8.57 -11.54 -7.31
C GLY A 168 -7.41 -12.21 -6.56
N HIS A 169 -6.18 -11.77 -6.85
CA HIS A 169 -4.99 -12.24 -6.16
C HIS A 169 -3.88 -11.18 -6.26
N ASN A 170 -3.03 -11.07 -5.24
CA ASN A 170 -2.05 -9.97 -5.09
C ASN A 170 -2.69 -8.57 -5.17
N THR A 171 -3.88 -8.43 -4.59
CA THR A 171 -4.63 -7.16 -4.54
C THR A 171 -4.27 -6.35 -3.28
N ASP A 172 -2.98 -6.29 -2.96
CA ASP A 172 -2.44 -5.62 -1.77
C ASP A 172 -3.05 -4.22 -1.60
N GLY A 173 -3.36 -3.84 -0.36
CA GLY A 173 -3.92 -2.53 -0.04
C GLY A 173 -2.86 -1.44 -0.22
N PHE A 174 -1.84 -1.46 0.63
CA PHE A 174 -0.74 -0.51 0.62
C PHE A 174 0.63 -1.19 0.63
N ASP A 175 1.38 -1.07 -0.47
CA ASP A 175 2.79 -1.42 -0.56
C ASP A 175 3.66 -0.21 -0.24
N CYS A 176 4.37 -0.26 0.89
CA CYS A 176 5.09 0.89 1.45
C CYS A 176 6.60 0.67 1.41
N SER A 177 7.30 1.62 0.78
CA SER A 177 8.75 1.60 0.60
C SER A 177 9.32 2.99 0.85
N THR A 178 9.17 3.48 2.08
CA THR A 178 9.22 4.92 2.37
C THR A 178 9.53 5.25 3.83
N THR A 179 9.64 6.52 4.19
CA THR A 179 9.80 7.00 5.56
C THR A 179 8.82 8.12 5.87
N ASP A 180 8.49 8.32 7.15
CA ASP A 180 7.57 9.37 7.62
C ASP A 180 6.17 9.25 6.99
N LEU A 181 5.52 8.11 7.23
CA LEU A 181 4.20 7.80 6.67
C LEU A 181 3.20 7.50 7.79
N VAL A 182 2.01 8.09 7.70
CA VAL A 182 0.85 7.71 8.50
C VAL A 182 -0.24 7.23 7.55
N ILE A 183 -0.80 6.04 7.78
CA ILE A 183 -2.01 5.57 7.12
C ILE A 183 -3.06 5.31 8.19
N GLU A 184 -4.20 5.98 8.09
CA GLU A 184 -5.23 5.89 9.11
C GLU A 184 -6.67 5.98 8.60
N ASN A 185 -7.62 5.59 9.46
CA ASN A 185 -9.06 5.76 9.24
C ASN A 185 -9.56 5.19 7.90
N SER A 186 -8.94 4.11 7.41
CA SER A 186 -9.22 3.55 6.09
C SER A 186 -9.91 2.20 6.18
N SER A 187 -10.65 1.84 5.12
CA SER A 187 -11.32 0.55 4.97
C SER A 187 -10.75 -0.19 3.77
N ILE A 188 -10.27 -1.42 3.97
CA ILE A 188 -9.62 -2.24 2.95
C ILE A 188 -10.30 -3.61 2.92
N GLN A 189 -10.85 -3.96 1.77
CA GLN A 189 -11.31 -5.32 1.45
C GLN A 189 -10.57 -5.82 0.22
N ASN A 190 -9.77 -6.87 0.37
CA ASN A 190 -8.92 -7.41 -0.69
C ASN A 190 -8.59 -8.90 -0.49
N GLN A 191 -7.67 -9.43 -1.32
CA GLN A 191 -7.26 -10.83 -1.37
C GLN A 191 -5.76 -11.02 -1.09
N ASP A 192 -5.06 -10.00 -0.60
CA ASP A 192 -3.65 -10.08 -0.20
C ASP A 192 -3.38 -9.18 1.02
N ASP A 193 -2.15 -8.76 1.29
CA ASP A 193 -1.84 -7.92 2.44
C ASP A 193 -2.67 -6.63 2.46
N CYS A 194 -3.23 -6.27 3.61
CA CYS A 194 -3.82 -4.95 3.81
C CYS A 194 -2.74 -3.86 3.76
N LEU A 195 -1.59 -4.19 4.33
CA LEU A 195 -0.37 -3.38 4.36
C LEU A 195 0.83 -4.30 4.17
N ALA A 196 1.76 -3.92 3.31
CA ALA A 196 3.07 -4.53 3.17
C ALA A 196 4.16 -3.46 3.30
N ILE A 197 4.90 -3.45 4.42
CA ILE A 197 6.05 -2.53 4.61
C ILE A 197 7.31 -3.22 4.12
N ASN A 198 7.76 -2.92 2.90
CA ASN A 198 8.90 -3.59 2.29
C ASN A 198 10.24 -2.95 2.66
N LYS A 199 10.27 -1.65 2.98
CA LYS A 199 11.46 -0.93 3.47
C LYS A 199 11.11 0.42 4.11
N GLY A 200 11.99 0.92 4.97
CA GLY A 200 12.01 2.28 5.48
C GLY A 200 11.57 2.41 6.94
N SER A 201 11.24 3.61 7.41
CA SER A 201 11.14 3.86 8.85
C SER A 201 10.08 4.89 9.23
N ASN A 202 9.74 4.97 10.52
CA ASN A 202 8.77 5.93 11.03
C ASN A 202 7.43 5.84 10.27
N ILE A 203 6.83 4.64 10.30
CA ILE A 203 5.55 4.37 9.64
C ILE A 203 4.51 4.00 10.71
N VAL A 204 3.37 4.68 10.66
CA VAL A 204 2.21 4.42 11.53
C VAL A 204 1.06 3.92 10.67
N PHE A 205 0.50 2.77 11.01
CA PHE A 205 -0.71 2.22 10.40
C PHE A 205 -1.75 2.04 11.51
N GLN A 206 -2.75 2.92 11.57
CA GLN A 206 -3.66 2.96 12.72
C GLN A 206 -5.14 3.17 12.39
N ASN A 207 -6.02 2.60 13.21
CA ASN A 207 -7.47 2.76 13.08
C ASN A 207 -8.01 2.39 11.69
N ASN A 208 -7.47 1.32 11.08
CA ASN A 208 -7.90 0.83 9.78
C ASN A 208 -8.73 -0.45 9.93
N THR A 209 -9.77 -0.58 9.11
CA THR A 209 -10.53 -1.82 8.98
C THR A 209 -10.04 -2.58 7.77
N CYS A 210 -9.37 -3.71 7.98
CA CYS A 210 -8.99 -4.63 6.91
C CYS A 210 -9.83 -5.91 6.99
N SER A 211 -10.18 -6.47 5.83
CA SER A 211 -10.96 -7.70 5.71
C SER A 211 -10.61 -8.49 4.45
N GLY A 212 -10.88 -9.80 4.49
CA GLY A 212 -10.60 -10.71 3.37
C GLY A 212 -9.16 -11.24 3.39
N GLY A 213 -8.20 -10.37 3.04
CA GLY A 213 -6.85 -10.74 2.64
C GLY A 213 -5.91 -11.32 3.71
N HIS A 214 -4.61 -11.09 3.56
CA HIS A 214 -3.56 -11.80 4.31
C HIS A 214 -3.10 -11.09 5.59
N GLY A 215 -3.69 -9.94 5.90
CA GLY A 215 -3.44 -9.17 7.12
C GLY A 215 -2.41 -8.06 6.99
N ILE A 216 -1.82 -7.65 8.11
CA ILE A 216 -0.92 -6.49 8.21
C ILE A 216 0.52 -7.00 8.29
N SER A 217 1.28 -6.79 7.22
CA SER A 217 2.60 -7.36 7.02
C SER A 217 3.72 -6.33 7.07
N VAL A 218 4.74 -6.61 7.89
CA VAL A 218 6.09 -6.08 7.70
C VAL A 218 6.84 -7.05 6.78
N GLY A 219 7.16 -6.60 5.58
CA GLY A 219 7.82 -7.39 4.54
C GLY A 219 6.94 -7.67 3.31
N SER A 220 7.34 -8.56 2.41
CA SER A 220 8.51 -9.42 2.57
C SER A 220 9.82 -8.60 2.55
N ILE A 221 10.75 -8.97 3.42
CA ILE A 221 12.02 -8.24 3.57
C ILE A 221 13.05 -8.84 2.63
N SER A 222 13.49 -8.02 1.67
CA SER A 222 14.57 -8.34 0.73
C SER A 222 15.95 -7.96 1.30
N SER A 223 17.03 -8.32 0.59
CA SER A 223 18.41 -7.97 0.98
C SER A 223 18.67 -6.46 0.96
N ASN A 224 19.58 -5.99 1.81
CA ASN A 224 20.01 -4.59 1.91
C ASN A 224 18.90 -3.60 2.27
N VAL A 225 17.98 -4.03 3.14
CA VAL A 225 16.83 -3.23 3.58
C VAL A 225 16.85 -3.04 5.09
N THR A 226 16.47 -1.84 5.52
CA THR A 226 16.14 -1.57 6.92
C THR A 226 14.65 -1.24 7.03
N VAL A 227 13.97 -1.88 7.98
CA VAL A 227 12.65 -1.47 8.47
C VAL A 227 12.75 -1.14 9.96
N ALA A 228 12.37 0.08 10.36
CA ALA A 228 12.55 0.51 11.74
C ALA A 228 11.49 1.51 12.23
N GLY A 229 11.04 1.36 13.47
CA GLY A 229 10.12 2.33 14.09
C GLY A 229 8.74 2.29 13.45
N ILE A 230 8.11 1.13 13.52
CA ILE A 230 6.78 0.87 12.94
C ILE A 230 5.76 0.77 14.07
N ILE A 231 4.63 1.46 13.92
CA ILE A 231 3.51 1.38 14.85
C ILE A 231 2.29 0.85 14.08
N ILE A 232 1.74 -0.26 14.55
CA ILE A 232 0.53 -0.88 14.00
C ILE A 232 -0.49 -0.91 15.15
N ALA A 233 -1.48 -0.02 15.11
CA ALA A 233 -2.38 0.18 16.24
C ALA A 233 -3.87 0.20 15.86
N ASP A 234 -4.71 -0.40 16.68
CA ASP A 234 -6.18 -0.29 16.58
C ASP A 234 -6.74 -0.69 15.20
N ASN A 235 -6.09 -1.63 14.51
CA ASN A 235 -6.54 -2.13 13.21
C ASN A 235 -7.29 -3.46 13.33
N THR A 236 -7.99 -3.86 12.27
CA THR A 236 -8.47 -5.24 12.13
C THR A 236 -7.61 -6.07 11.20
N GLN A 237 -7.22 -7.29 11.60
CA GLN A 237 -6.63 -8.41 10.83
C GLN A 237 -5.55 -9.19 11.63
N ALA A 238 -5.02 -10.27 11.04
CA ALA A 238 -3.80 -10.94 11.49
C ALA A 238 -2.56 -10.05 11.32
N LEU A 239 -1.52 -10.35 12.09
CA LEU A 239 -0.26 -9.59 12.13
C LEU A 239 0.90 -10.45 11.63
N ARG A 240 1.74 -9.90 10.76
CA ARG A 240 2.82 -10.65 10.10
C ARG A 240 4.13 -9.89 10.05
N ILE A 241 5.24 -10.60 10.21
CA ILE A 241 6.58 -10.19 9.80
C ILE A 241 7.14 -11.30 8.91
N LYS A 242 7.29 -11.03 7.61
CA LYS A 242 7.78 -11.99 6.61
C LYS A 242 9.14 -11.56 6.09
N MET A 243 10.13 -12.44 6.19
CA MET A 243 11.52 -12.16 5.81
C MET A 243 11.99 -13.23 4.84
N ASP A 244 12.49 -12.82 3.67
CA ASP A 244 12.89 -13.78 2.64
C ASP A 244 14.07 -14.63 3.14
N VAL A 245 14.01 -15.94 2.93
CA VAL A 245 15.01 -16.92 3.37
C VAL A 245 16.40 -16.64 2.76
N THR A 246 16.44 -16.00 1.60
CA THR A 246 17.66 -15.65 0.86
C THR A 246 18.16 -14.22 1.16
N SER A 247 17.42 -13.44 1.96
CA SER A 247 17.80 -12.07 2.27
C SER A 247 19.05 -12.00 3.13
N THR A 248 19.87 -11.00 2.86
CA THR A 248 21.12 -10.72 3.56
C THR A 248 21.28 -9.23 3.81
N ASN A 249 22.05 -8.88 4.84
CA ASN A 249 22.36 -7.48 5.18
C ASN A 249 21.10 -6.62 5.39
N SER A 250 20.09 -7.18 6.05
CA SER A 250 18.84 -6.48 6.34
C SER A 250 18.53 -6.45 7.82
N THR A 251 17.73 -5.48 8.24
CA THR A 251 17.37 -5.29 9.65
C THR A 251 15.90 -4.91 9.76
N VAL A 252 15.19 -5.55 10.67
CA VAL A 252 13.83 -5.20 11.10
C VAL A 252 13.89 -4.96 12.59
N THR A 253 13.52 -3.77 13.05
CA THR A 253 13.64 -3.42 14.47
C THR A 253 12.58 -2.44 14.92
N ASN A 254 12.29 -2.42 16.23
CA ASN A 254 11.39 -1.45 16.84
C ASN A 254 10.00 -1.44 16.18
N ILE A 255 9.33 -2.59 16.25
CA ILE A 255 7.96 -2.78 15.75
C ILE A 255 7.03 -2.82 16.96
N THR A 256 5.99 -1.99 16.96
CA THR A 256 5.02 -1.91 18.06
C THR A 256 3.62 -2.24 17.57
N TYR A 257 2.98 -3.21 18.22
CA TYR A 257 1.59 -3.59 18.02
C TYR A 257 0.76 -3.25 19.26
N SER A 258 -0.34 -2.51 19.10
CA SER A 258 -1.23 -2.09 20.20
C SER A 258 -2.70 -2.14 19.78
N GLY A 259 -3.59 -2.74 20.56
CA GLY A 259 -5.04 -2.61 20.38
C GLY A 259 -5.63 -3.24 19.12
N ASN A 260 -4.85 -4.01 18.35
CA ASN A 260 -5.34 -4.61 17.10
C ASN A 260 -6.34 -5.75 17.39
N VAL A 261 -7.39 -5.87 16.57
CA VAL A 261 -8.46 -6.86 16.73
C VAL A 261 -8.60 -7.73 15.48
N GLY A 262 -8.32 -9.01 15.58
CA GLY A 262 -8.50 -9.98 14.51
C GLY A 262 -9.59 -10.98 14.86
N THR A 263 -10.48 -11.27 13.93
CA THR A 263 -11.55 -12.26 14.11
C THR A 263 -11.61 -13.21 12.91
N ASN A 264 -12.01 -14.46 13.13
CA ASN A 264 -12.16 -15.48 12.10
C ASN A 264 -10.87 -15.69 11.28
N LEU A 265 -9.71 -15.60 11.94
CA LEU A 265 -8.41 -15.75 11.27
C LEU A 265 -8.17 -17.23 10.96
N THR A 266 -7.98 -17.55 9.68
CA THR A 266 -8.02 -18.94 9.18
C THR A 266 -6.68 -19.67 9.16
N GLU A 267 -5.56 -18.93 9.17
CA GLU A 267 -4.22 -19.53 9.17
C GLU A 267 -3.43 -19.18 10.43
N PHE A 268 -3.21 -17.88 10.67
CA PHE A 268 -2.42 -17.39 11.81
C PHE A 268 -3.06 -16.18 12.48
N GLY A 269 -2.91 -16.08 13.79
CA GLY A 269 -3.12 -14.81 14.51
C GLY A 269 -1.92 -13.88 14.32
N ILE A 270 -0.75 -14.38 14.73
CA ILE A 270 0.56 -13.73 14.56
C ILE A 270 1.50 -14.70 13.85
N LEU A 271 2.17 -14.24 12.78
CA LEU A 271 3.23 -14.99 12.10
C LEU A 271 4.50 -14.15 11.97
N ILE A 272 5.59 -14.59 12.59
CA ILE A 272 6.93 -14.03 12.41
C ILE A 272 7.78 -15.12 11.76
N ASP A 273 8.20 -14.93 10.52
CA ASP A 273 8.80 -16.02 9.72
C ASP A 273 9.97 -15.56 8.85
N GLN A 274 11.11 -16.22 9.00
CA GLN A 274 12.33 -16.03 8.22
C GLN A 274 12.51 -17.05 7.09
N SER A 275 11.45 -17.78 6.73
CA SER A 275 11.49 -18.80 5.68
C SER A 275 10.74 -18.43 4.39
N TYR A 276 10.26 -17.18 4.28
CA TYR A 276 9.52 -16.67 3.10
C TYR A 276 10.34 -16.90 1.81
N PRO A 277 9.74 -17.30 0.68
CA PRO A 277 8.31 -17.37 0.38
C PRO A 277 7.58 -18.61 0.91
N ASN A 278 8.28 -19.57 1.53
CA ASN A 278 7.62 -20.68 2.21
C ASN A 278 7.13 -20.23 3.60
N THR A 279 6.21 -20.99 4.16
CA THR A 279 5.68 -20.77 5.52
C THR A 279 6.26 -21.82 6.46
N LEU A 280 6.90 -21.38 7.54
CA LEU A 280 7.49 -22.22 8.60
C LEU A 280 8.45 -23.31 8.09
N ALA A 281 9.18 -23.04 7.01
CA ALA A 281 10.27 -23.87 6.50
C ALA A 281 11.61 -23.53 7.19
N THR A 282 12.74 -24.04 6.68
CA THR A 282 14.06 -23.70 7.22
C THR A 282 14.30 -22.18 7.14
N PRO A 283 14.45 -21.48 8.27
CA PRO A 283 14.61 -20.02 8.27
C PRO A 283 16.01 -19.59 7.81
N GLY A 284 16.07 -18.44 7.14
CA GLY A 284 17.31 -17.73 6.84
C GLY A 284 17.83 -16.95 8.04
N THR A 285 19.06 -16.45 7.95
CA THR A 285 19.73 -15.71 9.04
C THR A 285 20.20 -14.31 8.64
N GLY A 286 19.97 -13.88 7.40
CA GLY A 286 20.51 -12.62 6.88
C GLY A 286 19.64 -11.39 7.12
N VAL A 287 18.47 -11.56 7.74
CA VAL A 287 17.68 -10.46 8.31
C VAL A 287 17.79 -10.51 9.82
N ILE A 288 18.26 -9.43 10.45
CA ILE A 288 18.28 -9.32 11.90
C ILE A 288 16.97 -8.70 12.37
N LEU A 289 16.19 -9.47 13.14
CA LEU A 289 14.96 -9.03 13.78
C LEU A 289 15.22 -8.70 15.26
N SER A 290 14.70 -7.57 15.74
CA SER A 290 14.79 -7.19 17.15
C SER A 290 13.65 -6.29 17.59
N ASP A 291 13.43 -6.18 18.90
CA ASP A 291 12.53 -5.20 19.52
C ASP A 291 11.12 -5.19 18.90
N VAL A 292 10.51 -6.39 18.81
CA VAL A 292 9.09 -6.56 18.46
C VAL A 292 8.27 -6.50 19.74
N ASN A 293 7.35 -5.56 19.83
CA ASN A 293 6.65 -5.22 21.07
C ASN A 293 5.13 -5.30 20.89
N PHE A 294 4.47 -5.96 21.83
CA PHE A 294 3.02 -5.97 22.00
C PHE A 294 2.72 -5.25 23.31
N ILE A 295 2.57 -3.93 23.22
CA ILE A 295 2.49 -3.02 24.37
C ILE A 295 1.35 -2.02 24.17
N GLY A 296 0.81 -1.49 25.27
CA GLY A 296 -0.29 -0.53 25.24
C GLY A 296 -1.64 -1.20 25.44
N ALA A 297 -2.56 -1.01 24.48
CA ALA A 297 -3.86 -1.66 24.51
C ALA A 297 -3.77 -3.12 24.06
N THR A 298 -4.62 -3.98 24.62
CA THR A 298 -4.61 -5.42 24.32
C THR A 298 -4.90 -5.73 22.86
N ASN A 299 -3.97 -6.43 22.22
CA ASN A 299 -4.18 -7.03 20.91
C ASN A 299 -5.04 -8.30 21.08
N THR A 300 -6.21 -8.34 20.43
CA THR A 300 -7.19 -9.44 20.55
C THR A 300 -7.34 -10.16 19.22
N LEU A 301 -6.66 -11.29 19.06
CA LEU A 301 -6.63 -12.05 17.80
C LEU A 301 -7.30 -13.42 17.99
N SER A 302 -8.52 -13.57 17.46
CA SER A 302 -9.31 -14.79 17.51
C SER A 302 -9.12 -15.58 16.22
N VAL A 303 -8.61 -16.81 16.34
CA VAL A 303 -8.32 -17.71 15.22
C VAL A 303 -9.32 -18.86 15.16
N GLU A 304 -9.56 -19.39 13.96
CA GLU A 304 -10.38 -20.58 13.75
C GLU A 304 -9.74 -21.83 14.40
N PRO A 305 -10.51 -22.89 14.72
CA PRO A 305 -9.98 -24.07 15.42
C PRO A 305 -8.80 -24.78 14.72
N SER A 306 -8.70 -24.68 13.39
CA SER A 306 -7.61 -25.25 12.60
C SER A 306 -6.40 -24.33 12.41
N ALA A 307 -6.51 -23.07 12.83
CA ALA A 307 -5.48 -22.05 12.67
C ALA A 307 -4.49 -22.06 13.84
N THR A 308 -3.33 -21.45 13.64
CA THR A 308 -2.29 -21.31 14.66
C THR A 308 -2.34 -19.92 15.30
N PRO A 309 -2.59 -19.79 16.63
CA PRO A 309 -2.68 -18.47 17.26
C PRO A 309 -1.42 -17.62 17.06
N ILE A 310 -0.24 -18.19 17.33
CA ILE A 310 1.06 -17.52 17.21
C ILE A 310 2.08 -18.51 16.66
N ALA A 311 2.81 -18.13 15.62
CA ALA A 311 3.94 -18.88 15.10
C ALA A 311 5.16 -17.96 14.91
N ILE A 312 6.31 -18.40 15.43
CA ILE A 312 7.59 -17.69 15.34
C ILE A 312 8.63 -18.67 14.80
N ASN A 313 9.21 -18.35 13.64
CA ASN A 313 10.23 -19.16 12.96
C ASN A 313 11.44 -18.30 12.62
N CYS A 314 12.43 -18.34 13.52
CA CYS A 314 13.64 -17.53 13.46
C CYS A 314 14.86 -18.39 13.15
N GLY A 315 15.74 -17.85 12.29
CA GLY A 315 17.07 -18.35 12.07
C GLY A 315 17.93 -18.22 13.33
N GLN A 316 18.89 -19.13 13.49
CA GLN A 316 19.78 -19.13 14.64
C GLN A 316 20.53 -17.80 14.74
N GLY A 317 20.33 -17.08 15.85
CA GLY A 317 20.97 -15.79 16.12
C GLY A 317 20.42 -14.60 15.29
N ALA A 318 19.36 -14.81 14.51
CA ALA A 318 18.79 -13.80 13.64
C ALA A 318 17.65 -13.00 14.30
N CYS A 319 16.96 -13.58 15.29
CA CYS A 319 16.05 -12.85 16.17
C CYS A 319 16.76 -12.61 17.51
N ILE A 320 16.91 -11.33 17.88
CA ILE A 320 17.72 -10.88 19.02
C ILE A 320 16.98 -9.83 19.84
N GLY A 321 17.30 -9.76 21.13
CA GLY A 321 16.75 -8.75 22.03
C GLY A 321 15.71 -9.33 22.99
N LYS A 322 14.93 -8.42 23.61
CA LYS A 322 13.79 -8.76 24.44
C LYS A 322 12.59 -8.04 23.87
N GLY A 323 11.72 -8.74 23.16
CA GLY A 323 10.40 -8.17 22.90
C GLY A 323 9.52 -8.26 24.14
N GLN A 324 8.57 -7.33 24.23
CA GLN A 324 7.64 -7.27 25.35
C GLN A 324 6.29 -7.86 24.94
N LEU A 325 5.86 -8.91 25.64
CA LEU A 325 4.49 -9.43 25.59
C LEU A 325 3.75 -8.93 26.85
N GLU A 326 2.45 -8.67 26.76
CA GLU A 326 1.62 -8.06 27.82
C GLU A 326 1.67 -8.77 29.18
N HIS A 327 2.20 -10.00 29.25
CA HIS A 327 2.32 -10.78 30.49
C HIS A 327 3.74 -11.34 30.79
N GLY A 328 4.80 -10.77 30.20
CA GLY A 328 6.17 -11.09 30.61
C GLY A 328 7.24 -10.66 29.62
N THR A 329 8.45 -10.42 30.14
CA THR A 329 9.65 -10.33 29.32
C THR A 329 10.12 -11.75 29.00
N GLY A 330 9.80 -12.23 27.81
CA GLY A 330 10.42 -13.43 27.21
C GLY A 330 11.42 -13.02 26.12
N PRO A 331 12.27 -13.92 25.64
CA PRO A 331 12.95 -13.69 24.37
C PRO A 331 11.90 -13.47 23.26
N LEU A 332 12.09 -12.40 22.47
CA LEU A 332 11.67 -12.26 21.07
C LEU A 332 12.93 -11.90 20.29
#